data_AF-A0A1T1E0G0-F1
#
_entry.id   AF-A0A1T1E0G0-F1
#
_cell.length_a   1.000
_cell.length_b   1.000
_cell.length_c   1.000
_cell.angle_alpha   90.00
_cell.angle_beta   90.00
_cell.angle_gamma   90.00
#
_symmetry.space_group_name_H-M   'P 1'
#
loop_
_entity.id
_entity.type
_entity.pdbx_description
1 polymer ?
#
loop_
_entity_poly.entity_id
_entity_poly.type
_entity_poly.pdbx_seq_one_letter_code
_entity_poly.pdbx_strand_id
1 'polypeptide(L)'
;MALFNSAKTRVWSKSTPADGDLIDEEVDRQYENDQYLKDRIDLAESNFLATQIPLGGIIEDNLNITSTSNFKDANGQSISRTSFSALWNLVKRAITGIVPATDRISCTNHGCIEGQLVKFSFTGGGITALVNYYVRNPTTNDFQVSSASTGSILDLTSSQTGEMIINIEYGFGDGSTTYNIPDRRGIFARGAGIHGTRAKAAGGNYDGGAVGYAGQDQLFKHVHEFWMNSNNNTVGGSTAYTSGAGPNIISMPSTNGSSPGSAIRSVIADGAGTPRVGDENTPAYVAVKYKVRIA
;
A
#
# COMPACT_ATOMS: atom_id res chain seq x y z
N MET A 1 -15.70 -29.14 25.79
CA MET A 1 -15.93 -30.50 26.35
C MET A 1 -17.25 -30.97 25.78
N ALA A 2 -17.25 -31.93 24.85
CA ALA A 2 -18.49 -32.46 24.29
C ALA A 2 -19.25 -33.16 25.42
N LEU A 3 -20.42 -32.64 25.78
CA LEU A 3 -21.34 -33.30 26.70
C LEU A 3 -21.96 -34.48 25.94
N PHE A 4 -21.38 -35.67 26.10
CA PHE A 4 -22.05 -36.90 25.71
C PHE A 4 -23.33 -37.01 26.53
N ASN A 5 -24.48 -37.02 25.87
CA ASN A 5 -25.74 -37.29 26.53
C ASN A 5 -25.76 -38.75 26.99
N SER A 6 -25.53 -38.98 28.28
CA SER A 6 -25.52 -40.31 28.90
C SER A 6 -26.89 -41.01 28.88
N ALA A 7 -27.95 -40.34 28.41
CA ALA A 7 -29.28 -40.92 28.28
C ALA A 7 -29.50 -41.69 26.95
N LYS A 8 -28.57 -41.63 25.97
CA LYS A 8 -28.66 -42.45 24.75
C LYS A 8 -28.06 -43.84 24.95
N THR A 9 -28.67 -44.65 25.81
CA THR A 9 -28.38 -46.10 25.90
C THR A 9 -29.62 -46.88 25.48
N ARG A 10 -29.78 -47.13 24.17
CA ARG A 10 -30.86 -48.01 23.69
C ARG A 10 -30.40 -49.46 23.84
N VAL A 11 -31.06 -50.22 24.71
CA VAL A 11 -30.71 -51.63 24.98
C VAL A 11 -31.50 -52.51 24.03
N TRP A 12 -30.82 -53.23 23.14
CA TRP A 12 -31.43 -54.22 22.26
C TRP A 12 -31.67 -55.52 23.05
N SER A 13 -32.88 -56.07 22.97
CA SER A 13 -33.23 -57.31 23.67
C SER A 13 -33.99 -58.25 22.73
N LYS A 14 -34.20 -59.51 23.15
CA LYS A 14 -34.90 -60.52 22.33
C LYS A 14 -36.37 -60.20 22.06
N SER A 15 -36.94 -59.19 22.72
CA SER A 15 -38.30 -58.69 22.52
C SER A 15 -38.37 -57.43 21.66
N THR A 16 -37.26 -56.96 21.12
CA THR A 16 -37.23 -55.84 20.17
C THR A 16 -37.89 -56.27 18.85
N PRO A 17 -38.94 -55.57 18.36
CA PRO A 17 -39.59 -55.87 17.09
C PRO A 17 -38.60 -55.91 15.91
N ALA A 18 -38.81 -56.85 14.99
CA ALA A 18 -38.00 -57.02 13.77
C ALA A 18 -38.63 -56.33 12.55
N ASP A 19 -39.42 -55.26 12.80
CA ASP A 19 -40.15 -54.48 11.80
C ASP A 19 -39.26 -53.51 11.02
N GLY A 20 -38.05 -53.22 11.49
CA GLY A 20 -37.07 -52.35 10.82
C GLY A 20 -37.14 -50.90 11.29
N ASP A 21 -38.28 -50.45 11.82
CA ASP A 21 -38.52 -49.08 12.31
C ASP A 21 -37.46 -48.61 13.32
N LEU A 22 -37.00 -49.51 14.19
CA LEU A 22 -36.01 -49.19 15.22
C LEU A 22 -34.58 -49.06 14.68
N ILE A 23 -34.30 -49.67 13.52
CA ILE A 23 -33.04 -49.52 12.79
C ILE A 23 -33.07 -48.19 12.04
N ASP A 24 -34.19 -47.88 11.38
CA ASP A 24 -34.40 -46.61 10.67
C ASP A 24 -34.26 -45.42 11.63
N GLU A 25 -34.89 -45.49 12.82
CA GLU A 25 -34.73 -44.49 13.88
C GLU A 25 -33.28 -44.31 14.38
N GLU A 26 -32.45 -45.36 14.32
CA GLU A 26 -31.05 -45.27 14.72
C GLU A 26 -30.19 -44.68 13.60
N VAL A 27 -30.45 -45.08 12.35
CA VAL A 27 -29.79 -44.54 11.16
C VAL A 27 -30.07 -43.04 11.03
N ASP A 28 -31.33 -42.61 11.17
CA ASP A 28 -31.71 -41.20 11.12
C ASP A 28 -31.00 -40.38 12.20
N ARG A 29 -30.92 -40.92 13.43
CA ARG A 29 -30.25 -40.24 14.55
C ARG A 29 -28.75 -40.11 14.35
N GLN A 30 -28.11 -41.11 13.74
CA GLN A 30 -26.70 -41.06 13.39
C GLN A 30 -26.47 -40.06 12.26
N TYR A 31 -27.32 -40.09 11.23
CA TYR A 31 -27.29 -39.16 10.11
C TYR A 31 -27.43 -37.70 10.57
N GLU A 32 -28.37 -37.39 11.46
CA GLU A 32 -28.52 -36.06 12.05
C GLU A 32 -27.27 -35.60 12.82
N ASN A 33 -26.64 -36.52 13.56
CA ASN A 33 -25.41 -36.22 14.31
C ASN A 33 -24.23 -35.96 13.36
N ASP A 34 -24.10 -36.74 12.30
CA ASP A 34 -23.06 -36.56 11.29
C ASP A 34 -23.26 -35.25 10.52
N GLN A 35 -24.50 -34.90 10.17
CA GLN A 35 -24.83 -33.62 9.56
C GLN A 35 -24.51 -32.45 10.50
N TYR A 36 -24.85 -32.55 11.79
CA TYR A 36 -24.50 -31.53 12.78
C TYR A 36 -22.98 -31.34 12.90
N LEU A 37 -22.21 -32.44 12.92
CA LEU A 37 -20.76 -32.38 12.96
C LEU A 37 -20.18 -31.74 11.69
N LYS A 38 -20.72 -32.08 10.52
CA LYS A 38 -20.33 -31.47 9.24
C LYS A 38 -20.57 -29.96 9.24
N ASP A 39 -21.77 -29.54 9.65
CA ASP A 39 -22.13 -28.12 9.70
C ASP A 39 -21.23 -27.34 10.66
N ARG A 40 -20.85 -27.95 11.79
CA ARG A 40 -19.91 -27.35 12.76
C ARG A 40 -18.49 -27.23 12.24
N ILE A 41 -18.02 -28.23 11.49
CA ILE A 41 -16.71 -28.21 10.83
C ILE A 41 -16.71 -27.13 9.75
N ASP A 42 -17.74 -27.09 8.90
CA ASP A 42 -17.85 -26.11 7.81
C ASP A 42 -17.93 -24.68 8.34
N LEU A 43 -18.66 -24.47 9.43
CA LEU A 43 -18.71 -23.18 10.12
C LEU A 43 -17.34 -22.80 10.72
N ALA A 44 -16.63 -23.75 11.32
CA ALA A 44 -15.30 -23.50 11.88
C ALA A 44 -14.27 -23.19 10.78
N GLU A 45 -14.34 -23.89 9.64
CA GLU A 45 -13.49 -23.66 8.48
C GLU A 45 -13.80 -22.30 7.84
N SER A 46 -15.08 -21.95 7.68
CA SER A 46 -15.51 -20.63 7.22
C SER A 46 -15.01 -19.50 8.13
N ASN A 47 -15.13 -19.64 9.45
CA ASN A 47 -14.63 -18.66 10.41
C ASN A 47 -13.10 -18.56 10.39
N PHE A 48 -12.40 -19.69 10.24
CA PHE A 48 -10.94 -19.69 10.13
C PHE A 48 -10.48 -18.98 8.85
N LEU A 49 -11.14 -19.23 7.71
CA LEU A 49 -10.91 -18.55 6.44
C LEU A 49 -11.20 -17.04 6.53
N ALA A 50 -12.27 -16.64 7.24
CA ALA A 50 -12.62 -15.24 7.48
C ALA A 50 -11.63 -14.51 8.41
N THR A 51 -10.88 -15.24 9.23
CA THR A 51 -9.82 -14.71 10.10
C THR A 51 -8.45 -14.68 9.40
N GLN A 52 -8.35 -15.12 8.14
CA GLN A 52 -7.08 -15.10 7.41
C GLN A 52 -6.70 -13.70 6.94
N ILE A 53 -5.38 -13.47 6.82
CA ILE A 53 -4.84 -12.34 6.08
C ILE A 53 -5.41 -12.40 4.65
N PRO A 54 -6.13 -11.36 4.18
CA PRO A 54 -6.75 -11.38 2.86
C PRO A 54 -5.69 -11.45 1.76
N LEU A 55 -6.07 -11.92 0.57
CA LEU A 55 -5.21 -11.90 -0.62
C LEU A 55 -4.70 -10.47 -0.88
N GLY A 56 -3.40 -10.34 -1.12
CA GLY A 56 -2.71 -9.07 -1.26
C GLY A 56 -2.36 -8.37 0.06
N GLY A 57 -2.83 -8.88 1.20
CA GLY A 57 -2.43 -8.41 2.52
C GLY A 57 -0.93 -8.60 2.76
N ILE A 58 -0.29 -7.62 3.40
CA ILE A 58 1.13 -7.62 3.71
C ILE A 58 1.32 -7.77 5.22
N ILE A 59 2.22 -8.67 5.62
CA ILE A 59 2.58 -8.93 7.01
C ILE A 59 4.09 -8.84 7.21
N GLU A 60 4.51 -8.60 8.45
CA GLU A 60 5.89 -8.79 8.89
C GLU A 60 6.11 -10.27 9.27
N ASP A 61 7.18 -10.87 8.76
CA ASP A 61 7.59 -12.25 9.04
C ASP A 61 9.11 -12.33 9.21
N ASN A 62 9.60 -11.76 10.32
CA ASN A 62 11.03 -11.65 10.60
C ASN A 62 11.70 -13.01 10.80
N LEU A 63 10.95 -14.01 11.26
CA LEU A 63 11.44 -15.39 11.44
C LEU A 63 11.34 -16.23 10.17
N ASN A 64 10.74 -15.69 9.11
CA ASN A 64 10.58 -16.36 7.82
C ASN A 64 9.80 -17.68 7.89
N ILE A 65 8.76 -17.75 8.73
CA ILE A 65 8.02 -18.99 9.03
C ILE A 65 6.72 -19.16 8.25
N THR A 66 6.24 -18.12 7.55
CA THR A 66 4.98 -18.24 6.79
C THR A 66 5.13 -19.24 5.64
N SER A 67 4.07 -19.98 5.33
CA SER A 67 4.06 -20.91 4.19
C SER A 67 4.41 -20.21 2.87
N THR A 68 5.35 -20.77 2.12
CA THR A 68 5.77 -20.28 0.80
C THR A 68 4.74 -20.51 -0.31
N SER A 69 3.71 -21.34 -0.04
CA SER A 69 2.55 -21.52 -0.93
C SER A 69 1.58 -20.35 -0.84
N ASN A 70 1.43 -19.78 0.36
CA ASN A 70 0.42 -18.76 0.67
C ASN A 70 1.02 -17.36 0.74
N PHE A 71 2.33 -17.26 0.98
CA PHE A 71 3.05 -16.00 1.12
C PHE A 71 4.35 -15.97 0.32
N LYS A 72 4.69 -14.79 -0.19
CA LYS A 72 5.97 -14.49 -0.85
C LYS A 72 6.59 -13.23 -0.29
N ASP A 73 7.91 -13.13 -0.34
CA ASP A 73 8.61 -11.90 0.03
C ASP A 73 8.14 -10.73 -0.85
N ALA A 74 7.78 -9.61 -0.23
CA ALA A 74 7.38 -8.39 -0.92
C ALA A 74 8.63 -7.65 -1.44
N ASN A 75 9.26 -8.21 -2.46
CA ASN A 75 10.55 -7.79 -3.01
C ASN A 75 10.51 -7.51 -4.54
N GLY A 76 9.32 -7.30 -5.11
CA GLY A 76 9.18 -7.04 -6.54
C GLY A 76 9.24 -8.26 -7.46
N GLN A 77 9.40 -9.48 -6.92
CA GLN A 77 9.52 -10.69 -7.73
C GLN A 77 8.29 -10.94 -8.62
N SER A 78 8.52 -11.58 -9.76
CA SER A 78 7.46 -12.04 -10.65
C SER A 78 6.90 -13.38 -10.18
N ILE A 79 5.58 -13.53 -10.13
CA ILE A 79 4.88 -14.78 -9.82
C ILE A 79 3.89 -15.16 -10.92
N SER A 80 3.51 -16.43 -11.00
CA SER A 80 2.65 -16.95 -12.06
C SER A 80 1.22 -16.41 -11.97
N ARG A 81 0.68 -15.90 -13.09
CA ARG A 81 -0.74 -15.53 -13.22
C ARG A 81 -1.67 -16.75 -13.13
N THR A 82 -1.22 -17.90 -13.62
CA THR A 82 -2.02 -19.14 -13.62
C THR A 82 -2.11 -19.74 -12.23
N SER A 83 -0.97 -19.88 -11.53
CA SER A 83 -0.94 -20.47 -10.19
C SER A 83 -1.58 -19.55 -9.14
N PHE A 84 -1.51 -18.23 -9.33
CA PHE A 84 -2.03 -17.24 -8.37
C PHE A 84 -3.08 -16.33 -9.01
N SER A 85 -4.01 -16.96 -9.72
CA SER A 85 -5.05 -16.29 -10.53
C SER A 85 -6.06 -15.54 -9.69
N ALA A 86 -6.38 -16.01 -8.47
CA ALA A 86 -7.29 -15.35 -7.55
C ALA A 86 -6.78 -13.94 -7.19
N LEU A 87 -5.51 -13.82 -6.77
CA LEU A 87 -4.90 -12.53 -6.50
C LEU A 87 -4.78 -11.68 -7.77
N TRP A 88 -4.36 -12.26 -8.90
CA TRP A 88 -4.27 -11.52 -10.17
C TRP A 88 -5.62 -10.91 -10.56
N ASN A 89 -6.71 -11.66 -10.43
CA ASN A 89 -8.07 -11.19 -10.75
C ASN A 89 -8.56 -10.05 -9.83
N LEU A 90 -8.08 -9.97 -8.59
CA LEU A 90 -8.37 -8.83 -7.70
C LEU A 90 -7.70 -7.55 -8.21
N VAL A 91 -6.49 -7.65 -8.75
CA VAL A 91 -5.64 -6.52 -9.11
C VAL A 91 -5.84 -6.04 -10.55
N LYS A 92 -6.17 -6.94 -11.49
CA LYS A 92 -6.28 -6.62 -12.93
C LYS A 92 -7.70 -6.31 -13.37
N ARG A 93 -7.84 -5.48 -14.39
CA ARG A 93 -9.08 -5.18 -15.11
C ARG A 93 -8.84 -5.22 -16.62
N ALA A 94 -9.86 -5.58 -17.38
CA ALA A 94 -9.81 -5.60 -18.84
C ALA A 94 -10.36 -4.28 -19.39
N ILE A 95 -9.59 -3.62 -20.25
CA ILE A 95 -10.01 -2.42 -20.98
C ILE A 95 -10.59 -2.86 -22.32
N THR A 96 -11.86 -2.51 -22.55
CA THR A 96 -12.61 -2.90 -23.74
C THR A 96 -12.53 -1.87 -24.87
N GLY A 97 -12.07 -0.66 -24.57
CA GLY A 97 -11.89 0.40 -25.54
C GLY A 97 -11.53 1.72 -24.89
N ILE A 98 -11.09 2.66 -25.72
CA ILE A 98 -11.02 4.08 -25.37
C ILE A 98 -11.98 4.81 -26.30
N VAL A 99 -12.66 5.83 -25.77
CA VAL A 99 -13.56 6.72 -26.51
C VAL A 99 -12.92 8.11 -26.57
N PRO A 100 -12.16 8.42 -27.65
CA PRO A 100 -11.44 9.69 -27.80
C PRO A 100 -12.33 10.92 -27.66
N ALA A 101 -13.56 10.87 -28.18
CA ALA A 101 -14.47 12.02 -28.18
C ALA A 101 -14.87 12.50 -26.77
N THR A 102 -14.67 11.67 -25.74
CA THR A 102 -15.02 11.98 -24.35
C THR A 102 -13.87 11.70 -23.37
N ASP A 103 -12.69 11.33 -23.87
CA ASP A 103 -11.54 10.91 -23.08
C ASP A 103 -11.84 9.78 -22.08
N ARG A 104 -12.83 8.93 -22.39
CA ARG A 104 -13.25 7.85 -21.48
C ARG A 104 -12.61 6.52 -21.85
N ILE A 105 -12.17 5.82 -20.81
CA ILE A 105 -11.65 4.46 -20.88
C ILE A 105 -12.76 3.51 -20.44
N SER A 106 -13.17 2.61 -21.33
CA SER A 106 -14.25 1.66 -21.08
C SER A 106 -13.72 0.44 -20.32
N CYS A 107 -14.31 0.18 -19.15
CA CYS A 107 -13.97 -0.94 -18.29
C CYS A 107 -15.17 -1.30 -17.39
N THR A 108 -15.93 -2.33 -17.76
CA THR A 108 -17.14 -2.71 -17.03
C THR A 108 -16.85 -3.11 -15.58
N ASN A 109 -17.63 -2.57 -14.64
CA ASN A 109 -17.54 -2.87 -13.21
C ASN A 109 -16.10 -2.77 -12.66
N HIS A 110 -15.39 -1.71 -13.03
CA HIS A 110 -13.97 -1.57 -12.70
C HIS A 110 -13.72 -1.37 -11.19
N GLY A 111 -14.67 -0.75 -10.48
CA GLY A 111 -14.61 -0.51 -9.03
C GLY A 111 -13.58 0.55 -8.62
N CYS A 112 -13.13 1.38 -9.57
CA CYS A 112 -12.16 2.44 -9.30
C CYS A 112 -12.85 3.67 -8.70
N ILE A 113 -12.11 4.39 -7.86
CA ILE A 113 -12.57 5.64 -7.22
C ILE A 113 -11.76 6.85 -7.71
N GLU A 114 -12.31 8.05 -7.50
CA GLU A 114 -11.63 9.31 -7.84
C GLU A 114 -10.25 9.40 -7.17
N GLY A 115 -9.23 9.77 -7.94
CA GLY A 115 -7.86 9.93 -7.46
C GLY A 115 -7.09 8.61 -7.25
N GLN A 116 -7.68 7.46 -7.55
CA GLN A 116 -6.97 6.18 -7.49
C GLN A 116 -5.86 6.08 -8.53
N LEU A 117 -4.73 5.49 -8.16
CA LEU A 117 -3.64 5.21 -9.08
C LEU A 117 -3.90 3.93 -9.88
N VAL A 118 -3.69 4.01 -11.19
CA VAL A 118 -3.79 2.89 -12.13
C VAL A 118 -2.60 2.87 -13.09
N LYS A 119 -2.36 1.71 -13.71
CA LYS A 119 -1.28 1.49 -14.69
C LYS A 119 -1.78 0.60 -15.81
N PHE A 120 -1.41 0.92 -17.05
CA PHE A 120 -1.86 0.19 -18.24
C PHE A 120 -0.75 -0.68 -18.84
N SER A 121 -1.14 -1.79 -19.49
CA SER A 121 -0.24 -2.72 -20.14
C SER A 121 0.17 -2.31 -21.56
N PHE A 122 -0.43 -1.25 -22.10
CA PHE A 122 -0.33 -0.87 -23.51
C PHE A 122 0.06 0.60 -23.68
N THR A 123 0.62 0.91 -24.86
CA THR A 123 0.93 2.27 -25.31
C THR A 123 0.09 2.56 -26.55
N GLY A 124 -0.54 3.74 -26.58
CA GLY A 124 -1.41 4.16 -27.68
C GLY A 124 -2.58 5.00 -27.17
N GLY A 125 -3.19 5.79 -28.06
CA GLY A 125 -4.38 6.58 -27.71
C GLY A 125 -4.16 7.62 -26.60
N GLY A 126 -2.93 8.14 -26.46
CA GLY A 126 -2.55 9.06 -25.37
C GLY A 126 -2.03 8.36 -24.11
N ILE A 127 -2.17 7.03 -24.00
CA ILE A 127 -1.65 6.23 -22.88
C ILE A 127 -0.22 5.76 -23.18
N THR A 128 0.63 5.80 -22.17
CA THR A 128 1.97 5.20 -22.17
C THR A 128 1.97 4.02 -21.20
N ALA A 129 2.41 2.84 -21.65
CA ALA A 129 2.49 1.65 -20.82
C ALA A 129 3.36 1.88 -19.58
N LEU A 130 3.00 1.22 -18.48
CA LEU A 130 3.74 1.25 -17.21
C LEU A 130 3.81 2.60 -16.48
N VAL A 131 3.26 3.66 -17.06
CA VAL A 131 3.11 4.96 -16.42
C VAL A 131 1.91 4.95 -15.46
N ASN A 132 2.07 5.62 -14.33
CA ASN A 132 1.02 5.77 -13.33
C ASN A 132 0.07 6.90 -13.73
N TYR A 133 -1.23 6.64 -13.68
CA TYR A 133 -2.28 7.61 -13.95
C TYR A 133 -3.25 7.69 -12.78
N TYR A 134 -3.87 8.85 -12.61
CA TYR A 134 -4.93 9.07 -11.62
C TYR A 134 -6.29 8.94 -12.28
N VAL A 135 -7.17 8.11 -11.71
CA VAL A 135 -8.55 7.94 -12.14
C VAL A 135 -9.33 9.22 -11.85
N ARG A 136 -10.09 9.69 -12.85
CA ARG A 136 -10.93 10.88 -12.81
C ARG A 136 -12.33 10.57 -13.30
N ASN A 137 -13.32 11.19 -12.69
CA ASN A 137 -14.74 11.10 -13.05
C ASN A 137 -15.21 9.64 -13.32
N PRO A 138 -14.95 8.69 -12.40
CA PRO A 138 -15.37 7.30 -12.57
C PRO A 138 -16.88 7.18 -12.54
N THR A 139 -17.41 6.33 -13.41
CA THR A 139 -18.75 5.74 -13.29
C THR A 139 -18.60 4.27 -12.85
N THR A 140 -19.63 3.46 -13.04
CA THR A 140 -19.53 2.01 -12.84
C THR A 140 -18.70 1.33 -13.95
N ASN A 141 -18.72 1.87 -15.17
CA ASN A 141 -18.26 1.15 -16.37
C ASN A 141 -17.20 1.89 -17.19
N ASP A 142 -16.84 3.11 -16.80
CA ASP A 142 -15.82 3.89 -17.47
C ASP A 142 -15.29 4.99 -16.55
N PHE A 143 -14.14 5.55 -16.93
CA PHE A 143 -13.50 6.64 -16.22
C PHE A 143 -12.60 7.43 -17.18
N GLN A 144 -12.17 8.60 -16.75
CA GLN A 144 -11.14 9.39 -17.41
C GLN A 144 -9.85 9.30 -16.59
N VAL A 145 -8.73 9.77 -17.14
CA VAL A 145 -7.45 9.74 -16.41
C VAL A 145 -6.73 11.08 -16.44
N SER A 146 -5.83 11.30 -15.48
CA SER A 146 -4.90 12.42 -15.44
C SER A 146 -3.49 11.95 -15.12
N SER A 147 -2.48 12.70 -15.56
CA SER A 147 -1.07 12.49 -15.18
C SER A 147 -0.73 13.04 -13.79
N ALA A 148 -1.63 13.82 -13.17
CA ALA A 148 -1.43 14.38 -11.83
C ALA A 148 -2.66 14.17 -10.94
N SER A 149 -2.45 14.13 -9.63
CA SER A 149 -3.49 13.84 -8.63
C SER A 149 -4.68 14.82 -8.71
N THR A 150 -4.41 16.08 -9.03
CA THR A 150 -5.44 17.13 -9.25
C THR A 150 -5.32 17.78 -10.64
N GLY A 151 -4.79 17.05 -11.63
CA GLY A 151 -4.52 17.59 -12.97
C GLY A 151 -5.73 17.63 -13.90
N SER A 152 -5.52 18.20 -15.09
CA SER A 152 -6.47 18.16 -16.19
C SER A 152 -6.68 16.72 -16.69
N ILE A 153 -7.81 16.47 -17.32
CA ILE A 153 -8.05 15.21 -18.03
C ILE A 153 -7.00 15.05 -19.14
N LEU A 154 -6.50 13.84 -19.29
CA LEU A 154 -5.59 13.45 -20.36
C LEU A 154 -6.38 13.33 -21.66
N ASP A 155 -5.90 14.01 -22.70
CA ASP A 155 -6.45 13.91 -24.06
C ASP A 155 -6.15 12.51 -24.65
N LEU A 156 -7.20 11.75 -24.95
CA LEU A 156 -7.11 10.41 -25.50
C LEU A 156 -7.40 10.43 -27.00
N THR A 157 -6.48 9.90 -27.80
CA THR A 157 -6.47 10.16 -29.25
C THR A 157 -6.94 9.00 -30.13
N SER A 158 -6.99 7.78 -29.59
CA SER A 158 -7.44 6.59 -30.33
C SER A 158 -7.90 5.46 -29.40
N SER A 159 -8.74 4.57 -29.92
CA SER A 159 -9.18 3.40 -29.15
C SER A 159 -8.03 2.43 -28.89
N GLN A 160 -7.96 1.89 -27.68
CA GLN A 160 -7.02 0.84 -27.28
C GLN A 160 -7.72 -0.21 -26.43
N THR A 161 -7.19 -1.43 -26.44
CA THR A 161 -7.63 -2.53 -25.58
C THR A 161 -6.43 -3.13 -24.88
N GLY A 162 -6.65 -3.77 -23.73
CA GLY A 162 -5.59 -4.40 -22.97
C GLY A 162 -5.94 -4.55 -21.50
N GLU A 163 -4.93 -4.60 -20.65
CA GLU A 163 -5.11 -4.76 -19.21
C GLU A 163 -4.74 -3.49 -18.45
N MET A 164 -5.41 -3.30 -17.31
CA MET A 164 -5.12 -2.28 -16.32
C MET A 164 -4.89 -2.94 -14.96
N ILE A 165 -3.94 -2.42 -14.19
CA ILE A 165 -3.73 -2.74 -12.78
C ILE A 165 -4.32 -1.59 -11.94
N ILE A 166 -5.14 -1.93 -10.94
CA ILE A 166 -5.80 -0.97 -10.04
C ILE A 166 -5.06 -0.72 -8.72
N ASN A 167 -3.98 -1.45 -8.47
CA ASN A 167 -3.04 -1.18 -7.40
C ASN A 167 -1.62 -1.20 -7.98
N ILE A 168 -1.05 -0.01 -8.15
CA ILE A 168 0.21 0.17 -8.89
C ILE A 168 1.45 -0.39 -8.19
N GLU A 169 1.33 -0.88 -6.95
CA GLU A 169 2.40 -1.65 -6.29
C GLU A 169 2.65 -2.99 -7.02
N TYR A 170 1.65 -3.49 -7.76
CA TYR A 170 1.80 -4.62 -8.66
C TYR A 170 2.27 -4.19 -10.05
N GLY A 171 2.90 -5.11 -10.76
CA GLY A 171 3.39 -4.92 -12.13
C GLY A 171 2.91 -6.00 -13.08
N PHE A 172 3.00 -5.73 -14.39
CA PHE A 172 2.56 -6.66 -15.42
C PHE A 172 3.49 -7.86 -15.63
N GLY A 173 4.63 -7.95 -14.93
CA GLY A 173 5.59 -9.03 -15.10
C GLY A 173 6.20 -9.05 -16.49
N ASP A 174 6.26 -10.23 -17.08
CA ASP A 174 6.59 -10.47 -18.50
C ASP A 174 5.50 -10.02 -19.50
N GLY A 175 4.39 -9.46 -19.00
CA GLY A 175 3.27 -9.01 -19.82
C GLY A 175 2.29 -10.11 -20.26
N SER A 176 2.53 -11.38 -19.89
CA SER A 176 1.68 -12.50 -20.37
C SER A 176 1.44 -13.58 -19.32
N THR A 177 2.49 -14.16 -18.73
CA THR A 177 2.37 -15.35 -17.87
C THR A 177 2.62 -15.06 -16.40
N THR A 178 3.18 -13.89 -16.08
CA THR A 178 3.57 -13.49 -14.73
C THR A 178 3.08 -12.09 -14.38
N TYR A 179 3.12 -11.74 -13.10
CA TYR A 179 2.92 -10.39 -12.59
C TYR A 179 3.86 -10.13 -11.41
N ASN A 180 4.27 -8.87 -11.23
CA ASN A 180 5.12 -8.49 -10.10
C ASN A 180 4.26 -8.24 -8.87
N ILE A 181 4.71 -8.73 -7.73
CA ILE A 181 4.16 -8.38 -6.42
C ILE A 181 4.83 -7.12 -5.86
N PRO A 182 4.28 -6.47 -4.81
CA PRO A 182 4.87 -5.27 -4.21
C PRO A 182 6.33 -5.45 -3.80
N ASP A 183 7.09 -4.35 -3.86
CA ASP A 183 8.42 -4.23 -3.28
C ASP A 183 8.37 -3.29 -2.07
N ARG A 184 8.64 -3.81 -0.87
CA ARG A 184 8.62 -3.07 0.40
C ARG A 184 9.99 -2.96 1.05
N ARG A 185 11.06 -3.30 0.31
CA ARG A 185 12.42 -3.22 0.84
C ARG A 185 12.85 -1.76 0.96
N GLY A 186 13.44 -1.41 2.10
CA GLY A 186 14.08 -0.10 2.31
C GLY A 186 13.13 1.10 2.39
N ILE A 187 11.81 0.90 2.47
CA ILE A 187 10.82 1.98 2.51
C ILE A 187 9.87 1.83 3.69
N PHE A 188 9.38 2.96 4.20
CA PHE A 188 8.35 2.99 5.24
C PHE A 188 6.95 2.96 4.63
N ALA A 189 6.04 2.26 5.29
CA ALA A 189 4.62 2.36 4.98
C ALA A 189 4.01 3.64 5.59
N ARG A 190 3.15 4.30 4.82
CA ARG A 190 2.30 5.41 5.29
C ARG A 190 0.85 5.08 4.95
N GLY A 191 -0.07 5.44 5.84
CA GLY A 191 -1.51 5.33 5.54
C GLY A 191 -1.89 6.20 4.35
N ALA A 192 -2.59 5.63 3.37
CA ALA A 192 -3.05 6.34 2.20
C ALA A 192 -4.16 7.35 2.55
N GLY A 193 -4.26 8.40 1.73
CA GLY A 193 -5.26 9.46 1.81
C GLY A 193 -4.90 10.60 2.76
N ILE A 194 -5.80 11.57 2.82
CA ILE A 194 -5.71 12.73 3.70
C ILE A 194 -6.32 12.37 5.05
N HIS A 195 -5.56 12.57 6.13
CA HIS A 195 -6.05 12.36 7.48
C HIS A 195 -7.22 13.32 7.79
N GLY A 196 -8.24 12.86 8.52
CA GLY A 196 -9.45 13.67 8.78
C GLY A 196 -9.23 14.95 9.61
N THR A 197 -8.38 14.90 10.64
CA THR A 197 -8.23 16.03 11.59
C THR A 197 -6.81 16.39 12.00
N ARG A 198 -5.81 15.55 11.72
CA ARG A 198 -4.44 15.79 12.16
C ARG A 198 -3.73 16.71 11.18
N ALA A 199 -3.52 17.95 11.61
CA ALA A 199 -2.78 18.95 10.87
C ALA A 199 -1.27 18.70 10.94
N LYS A 200 -0.57 18.94 9.83
CA LYS A 200 0.90 19.04 9.79
C LYS A 200 1.33 20.47 10.15
N ALA A 201 2.60 20.64 10.52
CA ALA A 201 3.10 21.93 11.00
C ALA A 201 2.99 23.09 9.98
N ALA A 202 2.95 22.79 8.67
CA ALA A 202 2.72 23.79 7.63
C ALA A 202 1.23 24.17 7.43
N GLY A 203 0.32 23.62 8.23
CA GLY A 203 -1.13 23.70 8.00
C GLY A 203 -1.63 22.62 7.02
N GLY A 204 -2.95 22.41 7.01
CA GLY A 204 -3.59 21.29 6.31
C GLY A 204 -3.29 19.94 6.97
N ASN A 205 -3.96 18.88 6.54
CA ASN A 205 -3.81 17.58 7.16
C ASN A 205 -2.66 16.76 6.54
N TYR A 206 -2.20 15.74 7.26
CA TYR A 206 -1.29 14.75 6.70
C TYR A 206 -1.92 14.06 5.50
N ASP A 207 -1.13 13.88 4.44
CA ASP A 207 -1.55 13.24 3.20
C ASP A 207 -0.54 12.15 2.84
N GLY A 208 -1.04 10.93 2.66
CA GLY A 208 -0.25 9.78 2.20
C GLY A 208 -0.32 9.54 0.70
N GLY A 209 -1.13 10.30 -0.04
CA GLY A 209 -1.43 10.04 -1.44
C GLY A 209 -2.36 8.85 -1.61
N ALA A 210 -2.62 8.45 -2.87
CA ALA A 210 -3.42 7.27 -3.17
C ALA A 210 -2.70 5.97 -2.77
N VAL A 211 -3.43 4.85 -2.69
CA VAL A 211 -2.83 3.53 -2.48
C VAL A 211 -1.77 3.24 -3.56
N GLY A 212 -0.58 2.82 -3.13
CA GLY A 212 0.57 2.57 -4.00
C GLY A 212 1.39 3.82 -4.36
N TYR A 213 1.04 5.00 -3.84
CA TYR A 213 1.84 6.23 -4.06
C TYR A 213 3.26 6.09 -3.48
N ALA A 214 4.27 6.37 -4.31
CA ALA A 214 5.68 6.30 -3.94
C ALA A 214 6.20 7.68 -3.53
N GLY A 215 6.05 8.02 -2.25
CA GLY A 215 6.64 9.22 -1.67
C GLY A 215 8.17 9.12 -1.57
N GLN A 216 8.86 10.25 -1.68
CA GLN A 216 10.29 10.37 -1.40
C GLN A 216 10.52 10.90 0.01
N ASP A 217 11.72 10.73 0.55
CA ASP A 217 12.11 11.37 1.80
C ASP A 217 12.07 12.90 1.65
N GLN A 218 11.70 13.58 2.73
CA GLN A 218 11.54 15.03 2.74
C GLN A 218 12.02 15.59 4.06
N LEU A 219 12.78 16.67 3.98
CA LEU A 219 13.13 17.49 5.13
C LEU A 219 12.13 18.63 5.27
N PHE A 220 11.78 18.96 6.51
CA PHE A 220 10.97 20.15 6.79
C PHE A 220 11.70 21.41 6.32
N LYS A 221 10.97 22.32 5.67
CA LYS A 221 11.50 23.66 5.39
C LYS A 221 11.85 24.33 6.71
N HIS A 222 13.10 24.75 6.85
CA HIS A 222 13.60 25.42 8.05
C HIS A 222 14.66 26.46 7.68
N VAL A 223 15.02 27.29 8.66
CA VAL A 223 16.11 28.27 8.60
C VAL A 223 16.96 28.13 9.85
N HIS A 224 18.20 28.59 9.78
CA HIS A 224 19.09 28.69 10.94
C HIS A 224 19.24 30.15 11.34
N GLU A 225 19.14 30.44 12.62
CA GLU A 225 19.53 31.73 13.18
C GLU A 225 21.05 31.77 13.39
N PHE A 226 21.68 32.87 13.00
CA PHE A 226 23.11 33.08 13.21
C PHE A 226 23.33 34.08 14.36
N TRP A 227 23.76 33.58 15.52
CA TRP A 227 24.07 34.42 16.67
C TRP A 227 25.49 34.97 16.61
N MET A 228 25.64 36.29 16.53
CA MET A 228 26.94 36.98 16.64
C MET A 228 27.19 37.45 18.08
N ASN A 229 28.37 37.18 18.63
CA ASN A 229 28.76 37.69 19.96
C ASN A 229 29.13 39.18 19.90
N SER A 230 28.58 40.00 20.81
CA SER A 230 28.79 41.45 20.91
C SER A 230 30.21 41.90 21.31
N ASN A 231 31.17 40.99 21.50
CA ASN A 231 32.58 41.35 21.72
C ASN A 231 33.29 41.86 20.47
N ASN A 232 32.61 41.89 19.31
CA ASN A 232 33.09 42.57 18.11
C ASN A 232 32.49 43.98 18.04
N ASN A 233 33.31 45.00 18.31
CA ASN A 233 32.95 46.42 18.38
C ASN A 233 32.42 47.04 17.06
N THR A 234 32.20 46.22 16.03
CA THR A 234 31.85 46.65 14.66
C THR A 234 30.41 46.29 14.27
N VAL A 235 29.71 45.47 15.06
CA VAL A 235 28.31 45.09 14.80
C VAL A 235 27.49 45.43 16.03
N GLY A 236 27.01 46.68 16.07
CA GLY A 236 26.21 47.21 17.16
C GLY A 236 24.89 46.46 17.31
N GLY A 237 24.82 45.55 18.29
CA GLY A 237 23.62 45.21 19.05
C GLY A 237 22.37 44.75 18.29
N SER A 238 22.48 44.25 17.06
CA SER A 238 21.33 43.82 16.26
C SER A 238 21.50 42.37 15.81
N THR A 239 20.55 41.50 16.17
CA THR A 239 20.45 40.12 15.68
C THR A 239 20.39 40.11 14.15
N ALA A 240 21.32 39.40 13.50
CA ALA A 240 21.34 39.27 12.04
C ALA A 240 20.35 38.16 11.63
N TYR A 241 19.10 38.53 11.39
CA TYR A 241 18.08 37.63 10.84
C TYR A 241 18.23 37.55 9.31
N THR A 242 18.67 36.41 8.79
CA THR A 242 18.72 36.15 7.34
C THR A 242 17.67 35.11 6.96
N SER A 243 16.55 35.54 6.37
CA SER A 243 15.60 34.66 5.69
C SER A 243 15.49 35.06 4.21
N GLY A 244 15.81 34.15 3.29
CA GLY A 244 15.64 34.38 1.84
C GLY A 244 16.72 33.73 0.98
N ALA A 245 16.43 33.60 -0.33
CA ALA A 245 17.41 33.22 -1.35
C ALA A 245 18.11 34.49 -1.86
N GLY A 246 19.24 34.86 -1.25
CA GLY A 246 20.04 36.03 -1.62
C GLY A 246 21.45 35.91 -1.05
N PRO A 247 22.43 36.66 -1.59
CA PRO A 247 23.84 36.48 -1.23
C PRO A 247 24.06 36.77 0.26
N ASN A 248 24.52 35.76 1.00
CA ASN A 248 24.94 35.88 2.40
C ASN A 248 26.13 36.85 2.49
N ILE A 249 25.91 38.10 2.90
CA ILE A 249 27.00 39.00 3.26
C ILE A 249 27.02 39.16 4.79
N ILE A 250 28.04 38.61 5.45
CA ILE A 250 28.60 39.26 6.64
C ILE A 250 29.76 40.11 6.10
N SER A 251 29.54 41.41 5.90
CA SER A 251 30.54 42.27 5.28
C SER A 251 31.69 42.52 6.25
N MET A 252 32.90 42.13 5.88
CA MET A 252 34.03 43.04 6.02
C MET A 252 34.86 42.99 4.73
N PRO A 253 35.10 44.12 4.05
CA PRO A 253 35.95 44.15 2.87
C PRO A 253 37.38 43.73 3.26
N SER A 254 37.83 42.57 2.77
CA SER A 254 39.25 42.26 2.69
C SER A 254 39.72 42.63 1.28
N THR A 255 40.86 43.31 1.18
CA THR A 255 41.53 43.68 -0.08
C THR A 255 42.01 42.47 -0.90
N ASN A 256 41.71 41.24 -0.47
CA ASN A 256 42.30 40.01 -0.98
C ASN A 256 41.31 39.09 -1.73
N GLY A 257 40.41 39.67 -2.52
CA GLY A 257 39.57 38.94 -3.47
C GLY A 257 38.24 38.42 -2.92
N SER A 258 37.36 38.00 -3.84
CA SER A 258 35.96 37.62 -3.62
C SER A 258 35.81 36.57 -2.51
N SER A 259 35.40 37.02 -1.32
CA SER A 259 35.10 36.14 -0.20
C SER A 259 33.76 35.43 -0.45
N PRO A 260 33.69 34.08 -0.49
CA PRO A 260 32.41 33.41 -0.50
C PRO A 260 31.73 33.69 0.85
N GLY A 261 30.51 34.23 0.81
CA GLY A 261 29.72 34.58 1.98
C GLY A 261 29.67 33.51 3.06
N SER A 262 29.33 33.90 4.29
CA SER A 262 29.22 33.00 5.44
C SER A 262 28.29 31.84 5.14
N ALA A 263 28.84 30.64 4.97
CA ALA A 263 28.08 29.43 4.70
C ALA A 263 28.07 28.54 5.94
N ILE A 264 26.88 28.10 6.34
CA ILE A 264 26.72 27.03 7.33
C ILE A 264 27.07 25.73 6.62
N ARG A 265 28.24 25.15 6.93
CA ARG A 265 28.82 24.03 6.17
C ARG A 265 28.65 22.68 6.86
N SER A 266 28.46 22.65 8.16
CA SER A 266 28.46 21.41 8.93
C SER A 266 27.56 21.52 10.15
N VAL A 267 26.86 20.44 10.45
CA VAL A 267 26.21 20.25 11.74
C VAL A 267 27.27 19.88 12.78
N ILE A 268 27.27 20.57 13.91
CA ILE A 268 28.17 20.32 15.04
C ILE A 268 27.35 19.94 16.27
N ALA A 269 27.99 19.29 17.25
CA ALA A 269 27.34 18.97 18.51
C ALA A 269 27.03 20.25 19.31
N ASP A 270 25.81 20.34 19.85
CA ASP A 270 25.36 21.43 20.72
C ASP A 270 24.99 20.89 22.12
N GLY A 271 25.92 20.15 22.73
CA GLY A 271 25.71 19.51 24.05
C GLY A 271 24.77 18.31 24.07
N ALA A 272 23.94 18.11 23.03
CA ALA A 272 23.02 16.96 22.90
C ALA A 272 23.67 15.70 22.24
N GLY A 273 25.00 15.69 22.10
CA GLY A 273 25.76 14.63 21.45
C GLY A 273 26.13 14.94 19.99
N THR A 274 26.91 14.05 19.37
CA THR A 274 27.37 14.20 17.98
C THR A 274 26.23 13.93 16.99
N PRO A 275 25.92 14.87 16.07
CA PRO A 275 24.93 14.64 15.03
C PRO A 275 25.30 13.44 14.14
N ARG A 276 24.30 12.58 13.84
CA ARG A 276 24.45 11.51 12.84
C ARG A 276 24.16 12.10 11.47
N VAL A 277 25.06 11.87 10.50
CA VAL A 277 24.96 12.38 9.13
C VAL A 277 25.07 11.23 8.13
N GLY A 278 24.41 11.36 6.99
CA GLY A 278 24.34 10.39 5.91
C GLY A 278 23.68 11.00 4.68
N ASP A 279 23.40 10.18 3.68
CA ASP A 279 22.73 10.55 2.42
C ASP A 279 21.20 10.37 2.46
N GLU A 280 20.64 9.86 3.57
CA GLU A 280 19.20 9.63 3.75
C GLU A 280 18.70 10.24 5.07
N ASN A 281 17.55 10.92 5.04
CA ASN A 281 16.89 11.41 6.24
C ASN A 281 15.89 10.37 6.78
N THR A 282 16.27 9.63 7.83
CA THR A 282 15.40 8.62 8.45
C THR A 282 15.34 8.75 9.98
N PRO A 283 14.18 8.45 10.60
CA PRO A 283 14.13 8.24 12.04
C PRO A 283 14.83 6.93 12.41
N ALA A 284 15.05 6.68 13.70
CA ALA A 284 15.51 5.38 14.16
C ALA A 284 14.53 4.27 13.71
N TYR A 285 15.07 3.16 13.18
CA TYR A 285 14.27 2.06 12.64
C TYR A 285 14.87 0.69 12.95
N VAL A 286 14.03 -0.34 12.80
CA VAL A 286 14.43 -1.76 12.78
C VAL A 286 14.01 -2.32 11.44
N ALA A 287 14.92 -3.02 10.76
CA ALA A 287 14.61 -3.67 9.49
C ALA A 287 13.78 -4.94 9.74
N VAL A 288 12.67 -5.06 9.01
CA VAL A 288 11.74 -6.19 9.07
C VAL A 288 11.57 -6.82 7.69
N LYS A 289 11.16 -8.08 7.66
CA LYS A 289 10.86 -8.78 6.40
C LYS A 289 9.36 -8.73 6.13
N TYR A 290 8.99 -8.13 5.00
CA TYR A 290 7.61 -8.08 4.54
C TYR A 290 7.28 -9.24 3.60
N LYS A 291 6.10 -9.84 3.81
CA LYS A 291 5.54 -10.85 2.93
C LYS A 291 4.12 -10.51 2.52
N VAL A 292 3.77 -10.81 1.27
CA VAL A 292 2.44 -10.62 0.69
C VAL A 292 1.70 -11.95 0.60
N ARG A 293 0.41 -11.95 0.95
CA ARG A 293 -0.49 -13.09 0.78
C ARG A 293 -0.84 -13.28 -0.69
N ILE A 294 -0.55 -14.44 -1.27
CA ILE A 294 -0.69 -14.74 -2.70
C ILE A 294 -1.70 -15.85 -3.03
N ALA A 295 -2.04 -16.72 -2.08
CA ALA A 295 -3.00 -17.82 -2.22
C ALA A 295 -3.68 -18.09 -0.88
#